data_AF-A0A1U7WY19-F1
#
_entry.id   AF-A0A1U7WY19-F1
#
_cell.length_a   1.000
_cell.length_b   1.000
_cell.length_c   1.000
_cell.angle_alpha   90.00
_cell.angle_beta   90.00
_cell.angle_gamma   90.00
#
_symmetry.space_group_name_H-M   'P 1'
#
loop_
_entity.id
_entity.type
_entity.pdbx_description
1 polymer ?
#
loop_
_entity_poly.entity_id
_entity_poly.type
_entity_poly.pdbx_seq_one_letter_code
_entity_poly.pdbx_strand_id
1 'polypeptide(L)'
;MAKSSADDEELRRACEAAIEGTKQKVELSIRVAKTSGILGISGKLSRGAMAKPRVLAISTKAKGQRTKAFLRVLKYSNGGVLEPAKLYKLKHLSKVELVTNDPSGCTFMLGFDNLRSQSVTPPQWTMRNVDDRNRLLLCILNICKDVLGRLPKVVGIDVVEMALWAKENTPTITKQQANPQDGPLPAVAEEGEMTVTVERELVSQAEEEDMEALLGIYVMGIGEAEAFSERLKRELQALEAANVHAILENEPLIDEVLQGLESATNCVEDMDEWLGIFNVKLRHMREDIESIETRNNKLEMQSVNNMALIEELDKLLERLRIPSEYAASLTGGSFDEARMPQNIEACEWLTNALHGLGSRNLDPSFANMRAVKEKRAEVDKLKTTFVRRASEFLRNYFSSLVDFMMSDKSYFSQRGQLKRPDHADLRYKCRTYARLLQHLKSLDKNSLGPLRKAYCTSLNLLLRREVRKLCLFSFFFFFFFFSLCSFFLLRGLLKSPLSSLQLCALLSQQNLFSSSQNSQRHVSLVCL
;
A
#
# COMPACT_ATOMS: atom_id res chain seq x y z
N MET A 1 -4.43 30.91 29.77
CA MET A 1 -3.94 29.80 30.62
C MET A 1 -2.72 29.20 29.96
N ALA A 2 -1.53 29.67 30.34
CA ALA A 2 -0.26 29.03 30.02
C ALA A 2 -0.14 27.76 30.88
N LYS A 3 -0.21 26.57 30.25
CA LYS A 3 0.32 25.28 30.73
C LYS A 3 -0.03 24.15 29.74
N SER A 4 0.93 23.78 28.91
CA SER A 4 1.27 22.36 28.66
C SER A 4 2.65 22.29 28.00
N SER A 5 3.70 22.76 28.67
CA SER A 5 5.08 22.59 28.17
C SER A 5 5.43 21.11 27.94
N ALA A 6 4.85 20.22 28.75
CA ALA A 6 4.98 18.77 28.60
C ALA A 6 4.40 18.26 27.27
N ASP A 7 3.18 18.67 26.90
CA ASP A 7 2.56 18.28 25.61
C ASP A 7 3.34 18.86 24.42
N ASP A 8 3.89 20.07 24.55
CA ASP A 8 4.70 20.70 23.50
C ASP A 8 6.05 19.96 23.33
N GLU A 9 6.67 19.54 24.42
CA GLU A 9 7.90 18.73 24.43
C GLU A 9 7.67 17.31 23.91
N GLU A 10 6.54 16.69 24.26
CA GLU A 10 6.14 15.39 23.72
C GLU A 10 5.86 15.50 22.23
N LEU A 11 5.14 16.54 21.79
CA LEU A 11 4.88 16.80 20.38
C LEU A 11 6.18 17.06 19.61
N ARG A 12 7.13 17.76 20.23
CA ARG A 12 8.46 18.00 19.66
C ARG A 12 9.23 16.69 19.51
N ARG A 13 9.27 15.85 20.54
CA ARG A 13 9.90 14.52 20.50
C ARG A 13 9.28 13.64 19.42
N ALA A 14 7.94 13.64 19.29
CA ALA A 14 7.24 12.92 18.24
C ALA A 14 7.59 13.46 16.83
N CYS A 15 7.74 14.78 16.68
CA CYS A 15 8.20 15.37 15.42
C CYS A 15 9.65 15.02 15.10
N GLU A 16 10.54 14.99 16.10
CA GLU A 16 11.95 14.60 15.96
C GLU A 16 12.08 13.13 15.54
N ALA A 17 11.33 12.22 16.17
CA ALA A 17 11.25 10.82 15.77
C ALA A 17 10.74 10.66 14.32
N ALA A 18 9.73 11.43 13.92
CA ALA A 18 9.18 11.39 12.57
C ALA A 18 10.16 11.89 11.47
N ILE A 19 11.25 12.56 11.86
CA ILE A 19 12.26 13.10 10.93
C ILE A 19 13.67 12.55 11.18
N GLU A 20 13.76 11.46 11.95
CA GLU A 20 14.99 10.76 12.25
C GLU A 20 15.75 10.41 10.95
N GLY A 21 17.07 10.61 10.95
CA GLY A 21 17.92 10.44 9.76
C GLY A 21 18.11 11.69 8.89
N THR A 22 17.34 12.77 9.08
CA THR A 22 17.47 13.98 8.25
C THR A 22 18.54 14.99 8.71
N LYS A 23 19.11 14.77 9.91
CA LYS A 23 20.04 15.69 10.62
C LYS A 23 19.45 17.09 10.81
N GLN A 24 18.14 17.19 11.00
CA GLN A 24 17.42 18.44 11.24
C GLN A 24 17.09 18.56 12.73
N LYS A 25 17.28 19.76 13.31
CA LYS A 25 16.85 20.09 14.66
C LYS A 25 15.47 20.73 14.59
N VAL A 26 14.49 20.24 15.34
CA VAL A 26 13.17 20.86 15.45
C VAL A 26 13.26 22.04 16.42
N GLU A 27 12.85 23.24 16.00
CA GLU A 27 12.83 24.44 16.84
C GLU A 27 11.45 24.68 17.48
N LEU A 28 10.38 24.38 16.73
CA LEU A 28 9.00 24.52 17.20
C LEU A 28 8.12 23.45 16.55
N SER A 29 7.18 22.91 17.31
CA SER A 29 6.13 22.00 16.84
C SER A 29 4.78 22.46 17.37
N ILE A 30 3.78 22.58 16.50
CA ILE A 30 2.45 23.07 16.88
C ILE A 30 1.34 22.34 16.13
N ARG A 31 0.23 22.04 16.82
CA ARG A 31 -0.95 21.40 16.22
C ARG A 31 -1.76 22.44 15.45
N VAL A 32 -2.23 22.08 14.26
CA VAL A 32 -2.96 22.98 13.37
C VAL A 32 -4.10 22.25 12.67
N ALA A 33 -5.16 22.96 12.32
CA ALA A 33 -6.19 22.48 11.39
C ALA A 33 -5.91 23.01 9.98
N LYS A 34 -5.84 22.11 9.00
CA LYS A 34 -5.61 22.46 7.58
C LYS A 34 -6.91 22.41 6.79
N THR A 35 -7.27 23.52 6.15
CA THR A 35 -8.39 23.60 5.21
C THR A 35 -7.86 23.75 3.78
N SER A 36 -8.40 22.98 2.84
CA SER A 36 -8.01 23.05 1.42
C SER A 36 -9.02 23.87 0.66
N GLY A 37 -8.61 25.00 0.06
CA GLY A 37 -9.46 25.77 -0.84
C GLY A 37 -9.55 25.07 -2.19
N ILE A 38 -10.74 24.59 -2.55
CA ILE A 38 -11.08 24.15 -3.92
C ILE A 38 -11.96 25.26 -4.49
N LEU A 39 -11.55 25.89 -5.59
CA LEU A 39 -12.33 26.92 -6.26
C LEU A 39 -13.20 26.28 -7.36
N GLY A 40 -14.51 26.58 -7.35
CA GLY A 40 -15.33 26.60 -8.57
C GLY A 40 -16.42 25.55 -8.76
N ILE A 41 -17.48 25.55 -7.93
CA ILE A 41 -18.86 25.35 -8.42
C ILE A 41 -19.77 26.26 -7.59
N SER A 42 -20.22 27.37 -8.19
CA SER A 42 -21.37 28.12 -7.70
C SER A 42 -22.62 27.24 -7.78
N GLY A 43 -23.34 27.10 -6.68
CA GLY A 43 -24.66 26.46 -6.68
C GLY A 43 -24.70 25.04 -6.13
N LYS A 44 -24.23 24.84 -4.91
CA LYS A 44 -24.77 23.91 -3.90
C LYS A 44 -23.83 23.95 -2.69
N LEU A 45 -24.37 24.21 -1.50
CA LEU A 45 -23.69 24.00 -0.22
C LEU A 45 -23.21 22.54 -0.15
N SER A 46 -21.98 22.29 -0.60
CA SER A 46 -21.32 21.01 -0.40
C SER A 46 -20.98 20.92 1.08
N ARG A 47 -21.79 20.17 1.83
CA ARG A 47 -21.41 19.62 3.13
C ARG A 47 -20.08 18.88 2.95
N GLY A 48 -18.96 19.41 3.47
CA GLY A 48 -17.81 18.55 3.84
C GLY A 48 -16.40 18.89 3.36
N ALA A 49 -15.98 20.16 3.24
CA ALA A 49 -14.54 20.46 3.30
C ALA A 49 -14.05 20.41 4.76
N MET A 50 -13.99 19.21 5.36
CA MET A 50 -13.58 19.05 6.77
C MET A 50 -12.12 19.48 6.96
N ALA A 51 -11.88 20.36 7.94
CA ALA A 51 -10.54 20.74 8.38
C ALA A 51 -9.80 19.51 8.91
N LYS A 52 -8.60 19.24 8.39
CA LYS A 52 -7.82 18.04 8.74
C LYS A 52 -6.80 18.37 9.83
N PRO A 53 -6.73 17.62 10.94
CA PRO A 53 -5.71 17.83 11.96
C PRO A 53 -4.31 17.50 11.39
N ARG A 54 -3.38 18.42 11.60
CA ARG A 54 -1.99 18.35 11.16
C ARG A 54 -1.08 18.90 12.26
N VAL A 55 0.22 18.68 12.10
CA VAL A 55 1.25 19.30 12.94
C VAL A 55 2.21 20.06 12.03
N LEU A 56 2.52 21.31 12.38
CA LEU A 56 3.57 22.09 11.75
C LEU A 56 4.82 22.00 12.62
N ALA A 57 5.94 21.62 12.02
CA ALA A 57 7.23 21.61 12.67
C ALA A 57 8.22 22.50 11.91
N ILE A 58 8.78 23.50 12.59
CA ILE A 58 9.86 24.31 12.06
C ILE A 58 11.18 23.67 12.46
N SER A 59 12.07 23.48 11.48
CA SER A 59 13.33 22.78 11.70
C SER A 59 14.49 23.44 10.96
N THR A 60 15.67 23.35 11.54
CA THR A 60 16.92 23.90 11.02
C THR A 60 17.93 22.78 10.73
N LYS A 61 18.82 23.00 9.77
CA LYS A 61 19.92 22.09 9.43
C LYS A 61 21.19 22.89 9.17
N ALA A 62 22.23 22.64 9.95
CA ALA A 62 23.57 23.16 9.68
C ALA A 62 24.15 22.47 8.43
N LYS A 63 24.66 23.26 7.48
CA LYS A 63 25.41 22.78 6.31
C LYS A 63 26.65 23.67 6.11
N GLY A 64 27.75 23.31 6.76
CA GLY A 64 28.95 24.15 6.81
C GLY A 64 28.69 25.44 7.59
N GLN A 65 29.09 26.60 7.05
CA GLN A 65 28.83 27.91 7.64
C GLN A 65 27.39 28.44 7.46
N ARG A 66 26.51 27.73 6.74
CA ARG A 66 25.15 28.19 6.46
C ARG A 66 24.10 27.26 7.06
N THR A 67 23.10 27.85 7.72
CA THR A 67 21.93 27.13 8.24
C THR A 67 20.81 27.14 7.20
N LYS A 68 20.11 26.01 7.04
CA LYS A 68 18.91 25.91 6.20
C LYS A 68 17.69 25.69 7.08
N ALA A 69 16.62 26.43 6.83
CA ALA A 69 15.38 26.31 7.59
C ALA A 69 14.22 25.76 6.75
N PHE A 70 13.38 24.96 7.40
CA PHE A 70 12.30 24.21 6.78
C PHE A 70 11.02 24.28 7.63
N LEU A 71 9.88 24.32 6.96
CA LEU A 71 8.56 24.11 7.56
C LEU A 71 8.04 22.75 7.09
N ARG A 72 7.84 21.83 8.03
CA ARG A 72 7.29 20.49 7.79
C ARG A 72 5.84 20.44 8.21
N VAL A 73 5.04 19.78 7.38
CA VAL A 73 3.67 19.38 7.69
C VAL A 73 3.68 17.89 7.97
N LEU A 74 3.21 17.48 9.15
CA LEU A 74 3.04 16.10 9.53
C LEU A 74 1.55 15.74 9.63
N LYS A 75 1.24 14.46 9.39
CA LYS A 75 -0.10 13.87 9.52
C LYS A 75 -0.04 12.74 10.55
N TYR A 76 -1.16 12.45 11.20
CA TYR A 76 -1.31 11.25 12.02
C TYR A 76 -1.62 10.05 11.12
N SER A 77 -0.91 8.94 11.30
CA SER A 77 -1.20 7.64 10.66
C SER A 77 -2.08 6.76 11.55
N ASN A 78 -2.52 5.62 11.02
CA ASN A 78 -3.29 4.63 11.79
C ASN A 78 -2.40 4.08 12.91
N GLY A 79 -2.68 4.50 14.15
CA GLY A 79 -1.84 4.20 15.32
C GLY A 79 -1.31 5.44 16.05
N GLY A 80 -1.66 6.66 15.61
CA GLY A 80 -1.32 7.90 16.33
C GLY A 80 0.11 8.40 16.13
N VAL A 81 0.90 7.73 15.29
CA VAL A 81 2.27 8.11 14.94
C VAL A 81 2.26 9.27 13.94
N LEU A 82 3.20 10.21 14.08
CA LEU A 82 3.37 11.32 13.14
C LEU A 82 4.20 10.88 11.93
N GLU A 83 3.69 11.14 10.73
CA GLU A 83 4.39 10.90 9.47
C GLU A 83 4.59 12.20 8.68
N PRO A 84 5.74 12.40 8.02
CA PRO A 84 5.94 13.52 7.12
C PRO A 84 4.92 13.53 5.96
N ALA A 85 4.22 14.66 5.78
CA ALA A 85 3.24 14.83 4.70
C ALA A 85 3.70 15.83 3.64
N LYS A 86 4.29 16.96 4.03
CA LYS A 86 4.81 17.96 3.09
C LYS A 86 5.99 18.73 3.70
N LEU A 87 6.96 19.11 2.87
CA LEU A 87 8.14 19.88 3.26
C LEU A 87 8.22 21.17 2.45
N TYR A 88 8.27 22.30 3.15
CA TYR A 88 8.49 23.62 2.58
C TYR A 88 9.88 24.14 3.00
N LYS A 89 10.61 24.74 2.07
CA LYS A 89 11.87 25.44 2.40
C LYS A 89 11.53 26.88 2.72
N LEU A 90 11.88 27.37 3.91
CA LEU A 90 11.53 28.73 4.34
C LEU A 90 12.18 29.81 3.47
N LYS A 91 13.29 29.49 2.77
CA LYS A 91 13.87 30.36 1.73
C LYS A 91 12.94 30.68 0.57
N HIS A 92 11.79 30.04 0.43
CA HIS A 92 10.81 30.37 -0.61
C HIS A 92 9.55 31.01 -0.05
N LEU A 93 9.49 31.27 1.26
CA LEU A 93 8.36 31.97 1.86
C LEU A 93 8.44 33.44 1.47
N SER A 94 7.41 33.95 0.80
CA SER A 94 7.33 35.34 0.34
C SER A 94 6.23 36.13 1.02
N LYS A 95 5.15 35.48 1.44
CA LYS A 95 3.99 36.16 2.04
C LYS A 95 3.42 35.37 3.21
N VAL A 96 3.03 36.09 4.26
CA VAL A 96 2.20 35.61 5.38
C VAL A 96 0.96 36.49 5.43
N GLU A 97 -0.22 35.89 5.37
CA GLU A 97 -1.48 36.65 5.24
C GLU A 97 -2.53 36.14 6.23
N LEU A 98 -3.09 37.05 7.03
CA LEU A 98 -4.24 36.75 7.88
C LEU A 98 -5.51 36.65 7.04
N VAL A 99 -6.37 35.68 7.34
CA VAL A 99 -7.68 35.55 6.69
C VAL A 99 -8.68 36.48 7.38
N THR A 100 -9.11 37.54 6.69
CA THR A 100 -9.99 38.58 7.23
C THR A 100 -11.43 38.11 7.51
N ASN A 101 -11.85 37.00 6.90
CA ASN A 101 -13.19 36.44 7.07
C ASN A 101 -13.33 35.56 8.33
N ASP A 102 -12.26 35.38 9.11
CA ASP A 102 -12.25 34.62 10.35
C ASP A 102 -12.31 35.56 11.57
N PRO A 103 -13.45 35.65 12.28
CA PRO A 103 -13.59 36.55 13.44
C PRO A 103 -12.71 36.13 14.63
N SER A 104 -12.18 34.90 14.65
CA SER A 104 -11.25 34.46 15.70
C SER A 104 -9.83 34.96 15.51
N GLY A 105 -9.49 35.47 14.31
CA GLY A 105 -8.13 35.86 13.95
C GLY A 105 -7.11 34.71 13.98
N CYS A 106 -7.53 33.45 14.08
CA CYS A 106 -6.63 32.30 14.24
C CYS A 106 -6.18 31.69 12.91
N THR A 107 -6.79 32.10 11.80
CA THR A 107 -6.56 31.54 10.47
C THR A 107 -5.65 32.41 9.60
N PHE A 108 -4.61 31.79 9.02
CA PHE A 108 -3.66 32.48 8.14
C PHE A 108 -3.22 31.59 6.97
N MET A 109 -2.57 32.20 5.98
CA MET A 109 -2.01 31.55 4.80
C MET A 109 -0.51 31.83 4.69
N LEU A 110 0.23 30.85 4.18
CA LEU A 110 1.66 30.95 3.90
C LEU A 110 1.90 30.83 2.40
N GLY A 111 2.33 31.94 1.78
CA GLY A 111 2.65 32.03 0.36
C GLY A 111 4.11 31.67 0.09
N PHE A 112 4.33 30.67 -0.76
CA PHE A 112 5.67 30.25 -1.19
C PHE A 112 5.84 30.42 -2.69
N ASP A 113 6.91 31.11 -3.13
CA ASP A 113 7.18 31.42 -4.55
C ASP A 113 7.43 30.18 -5.42
N ASN A 114 7.78 29.06 -4.78
CA ASN A 114 8.17 27.83 -5.46
C ASN A 114 7.02 26.84 -5.74
N LEU A 115 5.77 27.22 -5.45
CA LEU A 115 4.62 26.38 -5.78
C LEU A 115 4.26 26.59 -7.26
N ARG A 116 4.62 25.60 -8.09
CA ARG A 116 4.44 25.53 -9.55
C ARG A 116 2.97 25.56 -10.03
N SER A 117 2.02 26.00 -9.21
CA SER A 117 0.60 26.09 -9.55
C SER A 117 -0.01 27.36 -8.92
N GLN A 118 -0.07 28.45 -9.68
CA GLN A 118 -0.89 29.62 -9.33
C GLN A 118 -2.40 29.32 -9.31
N SER A 119 -2.83 28.12 -9.75
CA SER A 119 -4.23 27.72 -9.90
C SER A 119 -4.89 27.17 -8.63
N VAL A 120 -4.16 26.93 -7.54
CA VAL A 120 -4.71 26.39 -6.29
C VAL A 120 -4.50 27.39 -5.17
N THR A 121 -5.61 27.84 -4.56
CA THR A 121 -5.55 28.73 -3.39
C THR A 121 -4.66 28.11 -2.30
N PRO A 122 -3.72 28.86 -1.70
CA PRO A 122 -2.86 28.36 -0.64
C PRO A 122 -3.68 27.72 0.49
N PRO A 123 -3.20 26.63 1.11
CA PRO A 123 -3.93 26.04 2.23
C PRO A 123 -4.04 27.04 3.37
N GLN A 124 -5.22 27.08 3.97
CA GLN A 124 -5.48 27.87 5.18
C GLN A 124 -5.12 27.03 6.41
N TRP A 125 -4.44 27.67 7.34
CA TRP A 125 -3.97 27.09 8.60
C TRP A 125 -4.69 27.78 9.74
N THR A 126 -5.51 27.03 10.48
CA THR A 126 -6.26 27.54 11.63
C THR A 126 -5.64 27.01 12.92
N MET A 127 -5.26 27.94 13.80
CA MET A 127 -4.70 27.64 15.12
C MET A 127 -5.77 27.46 16.19
N ARG A 128 -5.38 26.94 17.36
CA ARG A 128 -6.28 26.78 18.51
C ARG A 128 -6.68 28.12 19.12
N ASN A 129 -5.77 29.08 19.12
CA ASN A 129 -5.94 30.42 19.64
C ASN A 129 -4.94 31.38 18.99
N VAL A 130 -5.09 32.68 19.28
CA VAL A 130 -4.23 33.75 18.75
C VAL A 130 -2.80 33.63 19.28
N ASP A 131 -2.60 33.12 20.49
CA ASP A 131 -1.26 32.91 21.07
C ASP A 131 -0.45 31.86 20.30
N ASP A 132 -1.06 30.72 19.95
CA ASP A 132 -0.45 29.66 19.14
C ASP A 132 -0.11 30.18 17.74
N ARG A 133 -0.98 31.01 17.16
CA ARG A 133 -0.71 31.72 15.89
C ARG A 133 0.51 32.63 16.03
N ASN A 134 0.51 33.52 17.02
CA ASN A 134 1.59 34.48 17.22
C ASN A 134 2.92 33.78 17.50
N ARG A 135 2.92 32.72 18.32
CA ARG A 135 4.11 31.90 18.61
C ARG A 135 4.70 31.28 17.36
N LEU A 136 3.87 30.70 16.49
CA LEU A 136 4.33 30.14 15.22
C LEU A 136 4.89 31.24 14.31
N LEU A 137 4.12 32.31 14.11
CA LEU A 137 4.50 33.38 13.18
C LEU A 137 5.80 34.07 13.63
N LEU A 138 5.94 34.37 14.92
CA LEU A 138 7.16 34.94 15.48
C LEU A 138 8.36 34.02 15.27
N CYS A 139 8.20 32.70 15.48
CA CYS A 139 9.25 31.72 15.21
C CYS A 139 9.66 31.71 13.73
N ILE A 140 8.70 31.76 12.80
CA ILE A 140 8.96 31.86 11.36
C ILE A 140 9.72 33.15 11.03
N LEU A 141 9.26 34.30 11.55
CA LEU A 141 9.86 35.60 11.28
C LEU A 141 11.29 35.69 11.82
N ASN A 142 11.53 35.23 13.06
CA ASN A 142 12.85 35.19 13.67
C ASN A 142 13.80 34.31 12.85
N ILE A 143 13.37 33.10 12.47
CA ILE A 143 14.20 32.21 11.66
C ILE A 143 14.46 32.79 10.26
N CYS A 144 13.48 33.45 9.65
CA CYS A 144 13.68 34.13 8.36
C CYS A 144 14.69 35.29 8.49
N LYS A 145 14.64 36.06 9.58
CA LYS A 145 15.62 37.11 9.89
C LYS A 145 17.01 36.53 10.14
N ASP A 146 17.13 35.59 11.08
CA ASP A 146 18.40 35.07 11.59
C ASP A 146 19.11 34.16 10.58
N VAL A 147 18.35 33.34 9.84
CA VAL A 147 18.91 32.33 8.93
C VAL A 147 18.92 32.78 7.47
N LEU A 148 17.96 33.60 7.04
CA LEU A 148 17.79 33.98 5.62
C LEU A 148 18.12 35.45 5.34
N GLY A 149 18.27 36.29 6.37
CA GLY A 149 18.56 37.72 6.21
C GLY A 149 17.44 38.52 5.55
N ARG A 150 16.22 37.97 5.46
CA ARG A 150 15.06 38.63 4.85
C ARG A 150 13.76 38.25 5.53
N LEU A 151 12.79 39.15 5.49
CA LEU A 151 11.45 38.92 6.04
C LEU A 151 10.42 38.74 4.91
N PRO A 152 9.45 37.82 5.05
CA PRO A 152 8.32 37.73 4.12
C PRO A 152 7.38 38.93 4.29
N LYS A 153 6.61 39.25 3.25
CA LYS A 153 5.56 40.28 3.32
C LYS A 153 4.44 39.82 4.26
N VAL A 154 4.18 40.59 5.32
CA VAL A 154 3.11 40.33 6.28
C VAL A 154 1.89 41.17 5.90
N VAL A 155 0.72 40.52 5.75
CA VAL A 155 -0.54 41.17 5.33
C VAL A 155 -1.65 40.85 6.34
N GLY A 156 -2.38 41.88 6.77
CA GLY A 156 -3.52 41.74 7.67
C GLY A 156 -3.15 41.38 9.11
N ILE A 157 -1.88 41.46 9.48
CA ILE A 157 -1.42 41.26 10.86
C ILE A 157 -0.75 42.54 11.33
N ASP A 158 -1.19 43.05 12.47
CA ASP A 158 -0.59 44.22 13.10
C ASP A 158 0.80 43.84 13.65
N VAL A 159 1.84 44.42 13.03
CA VAL A 159 3.24 44.17 13.38
C VAL A 159 3.58 44.75 14.76
N VAL A 160 2.92 45.83 15.17
CA VAL A 160 3.09 46.47 16.48
C VAL A 160 2.45 45.60 17.55
N GLU A 161 1.22 45.14 17.35
CA GLU A 161 0.54 44.20 18.26
C GLU A 161 1.35 42.90 18.43
N MET A 162 1.92 42.36 17.34
CA MET A 162 2.78 41.18 17.41
C MET A 162 4.09 41.43 18.17
N ALA A 163 4.69 42.61 18.03
CA ALA A 163 5.88 42.99 18.77
C ALA A 163 5.60 43.17 20.27
N LEU A 164 4.46 43.75 20.63
CA LEU A 164 3.99 43.86 22.02
C LEU A 164 3.72 42.48 22.62
N TRP A 165 3.01 41.61 21.91
CA TRP A 165 2.79 40.21 22.33
C TRP A 165 4.12 39.47 22.53
N ALA A 166 5.10 39.66 21.64
CA ALA A 166 6.42 39.05 21.76
C ALA A 166 7.17 39.53 23.01
N LYS A 167 7.07 40.83 23.34
CA LYS A 167 7.67 41.39 24.57
C LYS A 167 7.04 40.79 25.83
N GLU A 168 5.74 40.53 25.81
CA GLU A 168 4.99 39.98 26.95
C GLU A 168 5.17 38.45 27.12
N ASN A 169 5.40 37.72 26.03
CA ASN A 169 5.42 36.24 26.02
C ASN A 169 6.79 35.61 25.77
N THR A 170 7.87 36.40 25.62
CA THR A 170 9.25 35.89 25.58
C THR A 170 9.80 35.81 27.00
N PRO A 171 10.10 34.63 27.55
CA PRO A 171 10.71 34.53 28.88
C PRO A 171 12.10 35.19 28.88
N THR A 172 12.34 36.05 29.87
CA THR A 172 13.64 36.65 30.15
C THR A 172 14.62 35.53 30.52
N ILE A 173 15.40 35.04 29.57
CA ILE A 173 16.45 34.06 29.85
C ILE A 173 17.60 34.79 30.54
N THR A 174 17.72 34.56 31.83
CA THR A 174 18.92 34.77 32.65
C THR A 174 20.09 34.06 31.96
N LYS A 175 21.09 34.82 31.48
CA LYS A 175 22.37 34.27 31.07
C LYS A 175 23.06 33.67 32.31
N GLN A 176 23.01 32.34 32.47
CA GLN A 176 23.90 31.63 33.39
C GLN A 176 25.20 31.26 32.67
N GLN A 177 26.25 32.00 33.06
CA GLN A 177 27.61 31.57 33.34
C GLN A 177 28.28 30.55 32.40
N ALA A 178 29.16 31.07 31.53
CA ALA A 178 30.40 30.40 31.16
C ALA A 178 31.57 31.15 31.84
N ASN A 179 32.38 30.42 32.61
CA ASN A 179 33.61 30.92 33.24
C ASN A 179 34.74 31.10 32.19
N PRO A 180 35.77 31.93 32.45
CA PRO A 180 36.54 32.66 31.45
C PRO A 180 37.90 32.06 31.14
N GLN A 181 38.45 32.33 29.94
CA GLN A 181 39.90 32.50 29.71
C GLN A 181 40.17 33.56 28.61
N ASP A 182 40.87 34.62 29.05
CA ASP A 182 41.84 35.53 28.40
C ASP A 182 41.57 36.30 27.08
N GLY A 183 41.25 37.61 27.26
CA GLY A 183 42.03 38.80 26.78
C GLY A 183 41.91 39.31 25.32
N PRO A 184 42.22 40.61 25.03
CA PRO A 184 41.34 41.76 25.30
C PRO A 184 41.19 42.81 24.15
N LEU A 185 40.18 43.72 24.34
CA LEU A 185 39.98 45.10 23.79
C LEU A 185 39.18 45.29 22.46
N PRO A 186 38.64 46.50 22.17
CA PRO A 186 37.48 47.13 22.83
C PRO A 186 36.48 47.76 21.81
N ALA A 187 35.20 47.91 22.16
CA ALA A 187 34.37 48.97 21.57
C ALA A 187 33.14 49.24 22.45
N VAL A 188 33.22 50.37 23.15
CA VAL A 188 32.12 51.04 23.82
C VAL A 188 31.21 51.67 22.75
N ALA A 189 29.91 51.44 22.84
CA ALA A 189 28.91 52.35 22.31
C ALA A 189 27.69 52.25 23.23
N GLU A 190 27.48 53.33 23.97
CA GLU A 190 26.44 53.53 24.96
C GLU A 190 25.04 53.59 24.33
N GLU A 191 24.07 53.14 25.11
CA GLU A 191 22.65 53.36 24.91
C GLU A 191 22.34 54.85 25.08
N GLY A 192 21.92 55.50 23.99
CA GLY A 192 21.40 56.87 24.00
C GLY A 192 19.88 56.89 23.92
N GLU A 193 19.26 57.20 25.04
CA GLU A 193 17.83 57.45 25.22
C GLU A 193 17.41 58.71 24.45
N MET A 194 16.53 58.56 23.46
CA MET A 194 16.07 59.64 22.59
C MET A 194 14.92 60.41 23.24
N THR A 195 15.24 61.52 23.90
CA THR A 195 14.29 62.58 24.24
C THR A 195 14.44 63.73 23.25
N VAL A 196 13.38 64.02 22.50
CA VAL A 196 13.33 65.08 21.48
C VAL A 196 13.07 66.42 22.15
N THR A 197 13.97 67.39 21.98
CA THR A 197 13.74 68.82 22.26
C THR A 197 14.11 69.63 21.02
N VAL A 198 13.11 70.31 20.45
CA VAL A 198 13.21 71.19 19.28
C VAL A 198 13.43 72.62 19.78
N GLU A 199 14.62 73.21 19.61
CA GLU A 199 14.79 74.66 19.61
C GLU A 199 15.93 75.11 18.67
N ARG A 200 15.53 75.74 17.54
CA ARG A 200 15.99 77.07 17.10
C ARG A 200 17.50 77.28 16.84
N GLU A 201 18.04 76.59 15.84
CA GLU A 201 19.32 76.94 15.20
C GLU A 201 19.03 77.18 13.71
N LEU A 202 18.72 78.44 13.35
CA LEU A 202 18.33 78.80 11.98
C LEU A 202 19.50 79.35 11.14
N VAL A 203 20.69 79.48 11.73
CA VAL A 203 21.94 79.84 11.04
C VAL A 203 23.07 79.14 11.79
N SER A 204 23.96 78.44 11.09
CA SER A 204 25.06 77.73 11.72
C SER A 204 26.18 78.69 12.13
N GLN A 205 26.98 78.35 13.14
CA GLN A 205 28.14 79.17 13.56
C GLN A 205 29.11 79.47 12.42
N ALA A 206 29.23 78.57 11.43
CA ALA A 206 30.07 78.79 10.26
C ALA A 206 29.49 79.86 9.33
N GLU A 207 28.16 79.92 9.20
CA GLU A 207 27.49 80.95 8.41
C GLU A 207 27.57 82.32 9.10
N GLU A 208 27.57 82.36 10.44
CA GLU A 208 27.78 83.58 11.21
C GLU A 208 29.22 84.12 11.06
N GLU A 209 30.23 83.24 11.12
CA GLU A 209 31.63 83.59 10.89
C GLU A 209 31.89 84.08 9.46
N ASP A 210 31.26 83.46 8.46
CA ASP A 210 31.34 83.90 7.06
C ASP A 210 30.64 85.25 6.84
N MET A 211 29.49 85.48 7.48
CA MET A 211 28.81 86.78 7.45
C MET A 211 29.65 87.87 8.11
N GLU A 212 30.30 87.58 9.25
CA GLU A 212 31.21 88.52 9.92
C GLU A 212 32.46 88.79 9.09
N ALA A 213 33.02 87.78 8.42
CA ALA A 213 34.16 87.96 7.51
C ALA A 213 33.79 88.81 6.30
N LEU A 214 32.62 88.58 5.69
CA LEU A 214 32.09 89.39 4.60
C LEU A 214 31.89 90.84 5.05
N LEU A 215 31.26 91.06 6.21
CA LEU A 215 31.06 92.41 6.77
C LEU A 215 32.37 93.08 7.17
N GLY A 216 33.37 92.32 7.64
CA GLY A 216 34.69 92.81 8.05
C GLY A 216 35.58 93.29 6.90
N ILE A 217 35.35 92.81 5.67
CA ILE A 217 36.02 93.32 4.46
C ILE A 217 35.55 94.75 4.14
N TYR A 218 34.36 95.13 4.58
CA TYR A 218 33.72 96.41 4.28
C TYR A 218 33.79 97.38 5.47
N VAL A 219 34.83 98.23 5.53
CA VAL A 219 34.93 99.31 6.53
C VAL A 219 33.98 100.45 6.15
N MET A 220 32.94 100.68 6.96
CA MET A 220 31.86 101.63 6.67
C MET A 220 31.75 102.73 7.74
N GLY A 221 31.64 103.99 7.31
CA GLY A 221 31.26 105.10 8.19
C GLY A 221 29.74 105.16 8.43
N ILE A 222 29.31 105.82 9.52
CA ILE A 222 27.89 106.03 9.86
C ILE A 222 27.26 106.94 8.79
N GLY A 223 26.63 106.35 7.76
CA GLY A 223 25.94 107.08 6.69
C GLY A 223 25.90 106.41 5.31
N GLU A 224 26.64 105.31 5.08
CA GLU A 224 26.83 104.73 3.73
C GLU A 224 26.02 103.44 3.46
N ALA A 225 25.00 103.14 4.27
CA ALA A 225 24.22 101.89 4.19
C ALA A 225 23.56 101.66 2.81
N GLU A 226 23.10 102.71 2.15
CA GLU A 226 22.53 102.61 0.79
C GLU A 226 23.59 102.24 -0.25
N ALA A 227 24.80 102.81 -0.16
CA ALA A 227 25.91 102.49 -1.04
C ALA A 227 26.40 101.05 -0.87
N PHE A 228 26.39 100.54 0.37
CA PHE A 228 26.68 99.14 0.69
C PHE A 228 25.63 98.18 0.14
N SER A 229 24.35 98.47 0.34
CA SER A 229 23.23 97.69 -0.22
C SER A 229 23.30 97.63 -1.75
N GLU A 230 23.58 98.76 -2.42
CA GLU A 230 23.76 98.75 -3.87
C GLU A 230 24.99 97.94 -4.31
N ARG A 231 26.07 97.94 -3.54
CA ARG A 231 27.28 97.17 -3.87
C ARG A 231 27.06 95.67 -3.70
N LEU A 232 26.43 95.25 -2.60
CA LEU A 232 26.00 93.86 -2.41
C LEU A 232 25.02 93.41 -3.50
N LYS A 233 24.09 94.26 -3.93
CA LYS A 233 23.19 93.95 -5.06
C LYS A 233 23.96 93.75 -6.36
N ARG A 234 24.99 94.56 -6.64
CA ARG A 234 25.83 94.39 -7.83
C ARG A 234 26.68 93.12 -7.75
N GLU A 235 27.22 92.79 -6.58
CA GLU A 235 27.99 91.56 -6.37
C GLU A 235 27.10 90.32 -6.49
N LEU A 236 25.91 90.34 -5.88
CA LEU A 236 24.91 89.29 -6.01
C LEU A 236 24.50 89.10 -7.47
N GLN A 237 24.22 90.18 -8.20
CA GLN A 237 23.89 90.12 -9.63
C GLN A 237 25.05 89.56 -10.46
N ALA A 238 26.30 89.91 -10.14
CA ALA A 238 27.47 89.35 -10.81
C ALA A 238 27.65 87.85 -10.51
N LEU A 239 27.37 87.42 -9.28
CA LEU A 239 27.43 86.03 -8.85
C LEU A 239 26.29 85.20 -9.46
N GLU A 240 25.08 85.76 -9.54
CA GLU A 240 23.93 85.19 -10.25
C GLU A 240 24.24 85.04 -11.74
N ALA A 241 24.82 86.07 -12.38
CA ALA A 241 25.23 86.01 -13.78
C ALA A 241 26.34 84.96 -14.02
N ALA A 242 27.32 84.86 -13.12
CA ALA A 242 28.38 83.85 -13.18
C ALA A 242 27.82 82.43 -13.00
N ASN A 243 26.87 82.24 -12.07
CA ASN A 243 26.18 80.96 -11.89
C ASN A 243 25.36 80.58 -13.13
N VAL A 244 24.61 81.52 -13.71
CA VAL A 244 23.87 81.27 -14.96
C VAL A 244 24.82 80.90 -16.09
N HIS A 245 25.95 81.60 -16.22
CA HIS A 245 26.96 81.27 -17.24
C HIS A 245 27.56 79.87 -17.03
N ALA A 246 27.89 79.51 -15.79
CA ALA A 246 28.40 78.18 -15.45
C ALA A 246 27.36 77.08 -15.73
N ILE A 247 26.07 77.35 -15.51
CA ILE A 247 24.99 76.42 -15.86
C ILE A 247 24.87 76.27 -17.38
N LEU A 248 24.91 77.37 -18.13
CA LEU A 248 24.82 77.37 -19.60
C LEU A 248 26.04 76.72 -20.27
N GLU A 249 27.25 76.90 -19.75
CA GLU A 249 28.44 76.20 -20.25
C GLU A 249 28.38 74.69 -20.05
N ASN A 250 27.64 74.22 -19.04
CA ASN A 250 27.42 72.81 -18.75
C ASN A 250 26.25 72.20 -19.53
N GLU A 251 25.41 73.01 -20.19
CA GLU A 251 24.27 72.56 -21.00
C GLU A 251 24.61 71.43 -22.00
N PRO A 252 25.68 71.49 -22.83
CA PRO A 252 25.99 70.41 -23.76
C PRO A 252 26.40 69.09 -23.08
N LEU A 253 27.05 69.15 -21.92
CA LEU A 253 27.38 67.97 -21.12
C LEU A 253 26.11 67.36 -20.50
N ILE A 254 25.19 68.19 -20.05
CA ILE A 254 23.88 67.75 -19.53
C ILE A 254 23.08 67.08 -20.64
N ASP A 255 23.07 67.64 -21.85
CA ASP A 255 22.39 67.06 -23.01
C ASP A 255 22.99 65.71 -23.42
N GLU A 256 24.32 65.56 -23.43
CA GLU A 256 24.97 64.28 -23.73
C GLU A 256 24.61 63.20 -22.68
N VAL A 257 24.57 63.58 -21.41
CA VAL A 257 24.16 62.68 -20.32
C VAL A 257 22.67 62.31 -20.44
N LEU A 258 21.79 63.27 -20.76
CA LEU A 258 20.37 63.02 -20.98
C LEU A 258 20.14 62.08 -22.18
N GLN A 259 20.86 62.29 -23.29
CA GLN A 259 20.77 61.44 -24.46
C GLN A 259 21.31 60.02 -24.19
N GLY A 260 22.40 59.91 -23.42
CA GLY A 260 22.92 58.64 -22.94
C GLY A 260 21.92 57.91 -22.04
N LEU A 261 21.26 58.64 -21.15
CA LEU A 261 20.23 58.09 -20.27
C LEU A 261 18.99 57.64 -21.06
N GLU A 262 18.56 58.40 -22.07
CA GLU A 262 17.44 58.03 -22.94
C GLU A 262 17.78 56.79 -23.78
N SER A 263 18.99 56.72 -24.33
CA SER A 263 19.47 55.54 -25.07
C SER A 263 19.53 54.29 -24.18
N ALA A 264 20.03 54.43 -22.94
CA ALA A 264 20.04 53.35 -21.96
C ALA A 264 18.61 52.93 -21.56
N THR A 265 17.70 53.90 -21.42
CA THR A 265 16.28 53.65 -21.10
C THR A 265 15.63 52.83 -22.21
N ASN A 266 15.79 53.22 -23.48
CA ASN A 266 15.27 52.49 -24.63
C ASN A 266 15.82 51.05 -24.68
N CYS A 267 17.13 50.87 -24.42
CA CYS A 267 17.73 49.53 -24.38
C CYS A 267 17.12 48.65 -23.27
N VAL A 268 16.81 49.23 -22.11
CA VAL A 268 16.16 48.51 -21.00
C VAL A 268 14.72 48.15 -21.34
N GLU A 269 13.98 49.03 -22.00
CA GLU A 269 12.63 48.76 -22.48
C GLU A 269 12.59 47.61 -23.49
N ASP A 270 13.50 47.61 -24.48
CA ASP A 270 13.66 46.50 -25.42
C ASP A 270 13.91 45.17 -24.67
N MET A 271 14.85 45.18 -23.70
CA MET A 271 15.14 43.99 -22.89
C MET A 271 13.92 43.49 -22.12
N ASP A 272 13.09 44.38 -21.58
CA ASP A 272 11.85 44.00 -20.89
C ASP A 272 10.85 43.36 -21.86
N GLU A 273 10.71 43.89 -23.08
CA GLU A 273 9.87 43.30 -24.12
C GLU A 273 10.35 41.88 -24.50
N TRP A 274 11.65 41.71 -24.74
CA TRP A 274 12.25 40.40 -25.02
C TRP A 274 12.01 39.41 -23.87
N LEU A 275 12.22 39.85 -22.63
CA LEU A 275 11.96 39.04 -21.44
C LEU A 275 10.46 38.69 -21.32
N GLY A 276 9.57 39.60 -21.68
CA GLY A 276 8.13 39.37 -21.77
C GLY A 276 7.80 38.25 -22.77
N ILE A 277 8.33 38.34 -23.99
CA ILE A 277 8.14 37.34 -25.06
C ILE A 277 8.67 35.97 -24.62
N PHE A 278 9.88 35.91 -24.06
CA PHE A 278 10.46 34.65 -23.60
C PHE A 278 9.68 34.05 -22.44
N ASN A 279 9.20 34.86 -21.50
CA ASN A 279 8.35 34.38 -20.40
C ASN A 279 7.04 33.75 -20.90
N VAL A 280 6.39 34.36 -21.90
CA VAL A 280 5.19 33.80 -22.52
C VAL A 280 5.51 32.47 -23.21
N LYS A 281 6.58 32.42 -24.02
CA LYS A 281 7.00 31.19 -24.70
C LYS A 281 7.34 30.06 -23.72
N LEU A 282 8.09 30.35 -22.65
CA LEU A 282 8.45 29.37 -21.62
C LEU A 282 7.22 28.88 -20.83
N ARG A 283 6.21 29.73 -20.65
CA ARG A 283 4.95 29.34 -20.02
C ARG A 283 4.18 28.34 -20.89
N HIS A 284 4.00 28.64 -22.17
CA HIS A 284 3.35 27.71 -23.11
C HIS A 284 4.10 26.40 -23.24
N MET A 285 5.44 26.44 -23.39
CA MET A 285 6.25 25.22 -23.40
C MET A 285 6.08 24.38 -22.12
N ARG A 286 5.99 25.02 -20.95
CA ARG A 286 5.74 24.33 -19.68
C ARG A 286 4.38 23.65 -19.67
N GLU A 287 3.33 24.34 -20.12
CA GLU A 287 1.96 23.82 -20.20
C GLU A 287 1.88 22.64 -21.18
N ASP A 288 2.54 22.75 -22.33
CA ASP A 288 2.62 21.68 -23.34
C ASP A 288 3.35 20.45 -22.80
N ILE A 289 4.50 20.65 -22.13
CA ILE A 289 5.25 19.55 -21.50
C ILE A 289 4.39 18.87 -20.44
N GLU A 290 3.69 19.62 -19.58
CA GLU A 290 2.80 19.05 -18.56
C GLU A 290 1.64 18.26 -19.20
N SER A 291 1.06 18.76 -20.28
CA SER A 291 0.03 18.05 -21.06
C SER A 291 0.56 16.73 -21.64
N ILE A 292 1.77 16.74 -22.21
CA ILE A 292 2.41 15.53 -22.75
C ILE A 292 2.74 14.55 -21.62
N GLU A 293 3.32 15.02 -20.51
CA GLU A 293 3.65 14.18 -19.35
C GLU A 293 2.40 13.51 -18.77
N THR A 294 1.32 14.27 -18.57
CA THR A 294 0.07 13.71 -18.05
C THR A 294 -0.56 12.70 -19.01
N ARG A 295 -0.48 12.93 -20.33
CA ARG A 295 -0.92 11.96 -21.35
C ARG A 295 -0.06 10.70 -21.32
N ASN A 296 1.26 10.83 -21.28
CA ASN A 296 2.18 9.69 -21.28
C ASN A 296 2.02 8.85 -20.00
N ASN A 297 1.91 9.48 -18.83
CA ASN A 297 1.66 8.77 -17.58
C ASN A 297 0.36 7.96 -17.62
N LYS A 298 -0.69 8.50 -18.26
CA LYS A 298 -1.95 7.76 -18.45
C LYS A 298 -1.77 6.57 -19.40
N LEU A 299 -1.03 6.74 -20.50
CA LEU A 299 -0.74 5.65 -21.44
C LEU A 299 0.11 4.55 -20.80
N GLU A 300 1.12 4.92 -20.01
CA GLU A 300 1.96 3.97 -19.29
C GLU A 300 1.13 3.21 -18.25
N MET A 301 0.32 3.91 -17.45
CA MET A 301 -0.59 3.27 -16.49
C MET A 301 -1.58 2.34 -17.18
N GLN A 302 -2.12 2.74 -18.33
CA GLN A 302 -2.99 1.87 -19.14
C GLN A 302 -2.23 0.64 -19.64
N SER A 303 -1.00 0.79 -20.10
CA SER A 303 -0.16 -0.32 -20.56
C SER A 303 0.12 -1.32 -19.43
N VAL A 304 0.50 -0.83 -18.25
CA VAL A 304 0.74 -1.66 -17.06
C VAL A 304 -0.54 -2.40 -16.64
N ASN A 305 -1.67 -1.70 -16.61
CA ASN A 305 -2.95 -2.32 -16.26
C ASN A 305 -3.36 -3.38 -17.29
N ASN A 306 -3.16 -3.13 -18.58
CA ASN A 306 -3.47 -4.09 -19.64
C ASN A 306 -2.60 -5.35 -19.53
N MET A 307 -1.30 -5.20 -19.24
CA MET A 307 -0.42 -6.34 -18.99
C MET A 307 -0.90 -7.17 -17.79
N ALA A 308 -1.21 -6.52 -16.67
CA ALA A 308 -1.74 -7.21 -15.49
C ALA A 308 -3.08 -7.91 -15.77
N LEU A 309 -3.96 -7.29 -16.54
CA LEU A 309 -5.23 -7.90 -16.96
C LEU A 309 -5.02 -9.12 -17.86
N ILE A 310 -4.05 -9.08 -18.78
CA ILE A 310 -3.71 -10.23 -19.62
C ILE A 310 -3.16 -11.36 -18.76
N GLU A 311 -2.27 -11.09 -17.82
CA GLU A 311 -1.75 -12.12 -16.91
C GLU A 311 -2.86 -12.77 -16.06
N GLU A 312 -3.79 -11.98 -15.53
CA GLU A 312 -4.94 -12.53 -14.81
C GLU A 312 -5.88 -13.33 -15.71
N LEU A 313 -6.06 -12.89 -16.96
CA LEU A 313 -6.83 -13.64 -17.95
C LEU A 313 -6.17 -14.98 -18.29
N ASP A 314 -4.85 -15.00 -18.49
CA ASP A 314 -4.11 -16.23 -18.78
C ASP A 314 -4.21 -17.24 -17.64
N LYS A 315 -4.05 -16.79 -16.39
CA LYS A 315 -4.27 -17.63 -15.20
C LYS A 315 -5.67 -18.23 -15.17
N LEU A 316 -6.69 -17.45 -15.55
CA LEU A 316 -8.07 -17.94 -15.62
C LEU A 316 -8.25 -18.95 -16.76
N LEU A 317 -7.69 -18.68 -17.94
CA LEU A 317 -7.75 -19.56 -19.10
C LEU A 317 -7.06 -20.90 -18.83
N GLU A 318 -5.91 -20.91 -18.15
CA GLU A 318 -5.21 -22.13 -17.73
C GLU A 318 -6.09 -22.98 -16.81
N ARG A 319 -6.79 -22.36 -15.86
CA ARG A 319 -7.72 -23.06 -14.96
C ARG A 319 -8.96 -23.61 -15.66
N LEU A 320 -9.42 -22.93 -16.70
CA LEU A 320 -10.58 -23.36 -17.50
C LEU A 320 -10.20 -24.41 -18.55
N ARG A 321 -8.92 -24.61 -18.84
CA ARG A 321 -8.47 -25.55 -19.88
C ARG A 321 -8.79 -27.00 -19.48
N ILE A 322 -9.48 -27.70 -20.38
CA ILE A 322 -9.71 -29.14 -20.27
C ILE A 322 -8.81 -29.83 -21.31
N PRO A 323 -7.78 -30.59 -20.88
CA PRO A 323 -6.97 -31.39 -21.79
C PRO A 323 -7.84 -32.40 -22.55
N SER A 324 -7.70 -32.45 -23.87
CA SER A 324 -8.47 -33.34 -24.74
C SER A 324 -8.22 -34.82 -24.41
N GLU A 325 -7.00 -35.17 -24.01
CA GLU A 325 -6.59 -36.51 -23.61
C GLU A 325 -7.40 -37.01 -22.40
N TYR A 326 -7.52 -36.17 -21.36
CA TYR A 326 -8.33 -36.50 -20.18
C TYR A 326 -9.82 -36.51 -20.49
N ALA A 327 -10.32 -35.57 -21.30
CA ALA A 327 -11.72 -35.58 -21.73
C ALA A 327 -12.08 -36.88 -22.49
N ALA A 328 -11.19 -37.34 -23.39
CA ALA A 328 -11.36 -38.58 -24.12
C ALA A 328 -11.32 -39.81 -23.19
N SER A 329 -10.38 -39.86 -22.24
CA SER A 329 -10.30 -40.95 -21.26
C SER A 329 -11.56 -41.02 -20.39
N LEU A 330 -12.01 -39.88 -19.87
CA LEU A 330 -13.18 -39.79 -19.00
C LEU A 330 -14.50 -40.13 -19.72
N THR A 331 -14.62 -39.79 -21.00
CA THR A 331 -15.85 -39.98 -21.78
C THR A 331 -15.92 -41.33 -22.49
N GLY A 332 -14.80 -41.84 -23.01
CA GLY A 332 -14.75 -43.05 -23.85
C GLY A 332 -13.61 -44.03 -23.57
N GLY A 333 -12.67 -43.74 -22.65
CA GLY A 333 -11.54 -44.62 -22.35
C GLY A 333 -11.96 -45.98 -21.78
N SER A 334 -11.26 -47.05 -22.18
CA SER A 334 -11.48 -48.40 -21.61
C SER A 334 -10.98 -48.49 -20.17
N PHE A 335 -11.58 -49.40 -19.38
CA PHE A 335 -11.20 -49.71 -17.99
C PHE A 335 -10.34 -50.97 -17.87
N ASP A 336 -9.70 -51.39 -18.96
CA ASP A 336 -8.75 -52.50 -18.94
C ASP A 336 -7.56 -52.20 -18.02
N GLU A 337 -6.95 -53.25 -17.48
CA GLU A 337 -5.85 -53.14 -16.51
C GLU A 337 -4.68 -52.29 -17.03
N ALA A 338 -4.36 -52.40 -18.32
CA ALA A 338 -3.30 -51.62 -18.96
C ALA A 338 -3.59 -50.11 -19.05
N ARG A 339 -4.88 -49.72 -19.09
CA ARG A 339 -5.33 -48.32 -19.18
C ARG A 339 -5.72 -47.72 -17.83
N MET A 340 -5.66 -48.50 -16.76
CA MET A 340 -6.02 -48.05 -15.43
C MET A 340 -5.18 -46.85 -14.96
N PRO A 341 -3.84 -46.82 -15.13
CA PRO A 341 -3.04 -45.68 -14.70
C PRO A 341 -3.50 -44.35 -15.31
N GLN A 342 -3.80 -44.34 -16.61
CA GLN A 342 -4.29 -43.14 -17.32
C GLN A 342 -5.67 -42.71 -16.83
N ASN A 343 -6.55 -43.67 -16.51
CA ASN A 343 -7.86 -43.35 -15.93
C ASN A 343 -7.73 -42.75 -14.53
N ILE A 344 -6.76 -43.20 -13.73
CA ILE A 344 -6.48 -42.62 -12.40
C ILE A 344 -5.93 -41.20 -12.54
N GLU A 345 -4.97 -40.97 -13.43
CA GLU A 345 -4.44 -39.63 -13.70
C GLU A 345 -5.53 -38.66 -14.16
N ALA A 346 -6.41 -39.11 -15.06
CA ALA A 346 -7.57 -38.32 -15.47
C ALA A 346 -8.56 -38.04 -14.31
N CYS A 347 -8.70 -38.96 -13.34
CA CYS A 347 -9.52 -38.74 -12.13
C CYS A 347 -8.88 -37.72 -11.17
N GLU A 348 -7.56 -37.77 -11.01
CA GLU A 348 -6.82 -36.81 -10.20
C GLU A 348 -6.94 -35.41 -10.80
N TRP A 349 -6.73 -35.29 -12.11
CA TRP A 349 -6.96 -34.04 -12.84
C TRP A 349 -8.41 -33.56 -12.67
N LEU A 350 -9.40 -34.43 -12.85
CA LEU A 350 -10.81 -34.07 -12.72
C LEU A 350 -11.15 -33.57 -11.30
N THR A 351 -10.61 -34.23 -10.27
CA THR A 351 -10.77 -33.82 -8.87
C THR A 351 -10.18 -32.44 -8.62
N ASN A 352 -8.98 -32.21 -9.13
CA ASN A 352 -8.30 -30.92 -9.02
C ASN A 352 -9.05 -29.81 -9.77
N ALA A 353 -9.57 -30.10 -10.97
CA ALA A 353 -10.37 -29.16 -11.77
C ALA A 353 -11.68 -28.78 -11.05
N LEU A 354 -12.40 -29.76 -10.49
CA LEU A 354 -13.61 -29.51 -9.69
C LEU A 354 -13.31 -28.68 -8.44
N HIS A 355 -12.18 -28.92 -7.80
CA HIS A 355 -11.75 -28.14 -6.64
C HIS A 355 -11.39 -26.70 -7.04
N GLY A 356 -10.56 -26.51 -8.07
CA GLY A 356 -10.12 -25.19 -8.53
C GLY A 356 -11.25 -24.33 -9.08
N LEU A 357 -12.22 -24.95 -9.75
CA LEU A 357 -13.43 -24.28 -10.26
C LEU A 357 -14.55 -24.19 -9.23
N GLY A 358 -14.36 -24.70 -8.02
CA GLY A 358 -15.35 -24.65 -6.93
C GLY A 358 -15.57 -23.23 -6.40
N SER A 359 -16.79 -22.92 -5.95
CA SER A 359 -17.19 -21.58 -5.49
C SER A 359 -16.38 -21.01 -4.33
N ARG A 360 -15.55 -21.82 -3.66
CA ARG A 360 -14.73 -21.41 -2.50
C ARG A 360 -13.29 -21.02 -2.87
N ASN A 361 -12.82 -21.42 -4.05
CA ASN A 361 -11.43 -21.22 -4.51
C ASN A 361 -11.31 -20.24 -5.67
N LEU A 362 -12.44 -19.91 -6.31
CA LEU A 362 -12.52 -18.90 -7.34
C LEU A 362 -12.99 -17.58 -6.74
N ASP A 363 -12.37 -16.47 -7.15
CA ASP A 363 -12.85 -15.14 -6.77
C ASP A 363 -14.33 -14.98 -7.16
N PRO A 364 -15.18 -14.45 -6.25
CA PRO A 364 -16.60 -14.21 -6.53
C PRO A 364 -16.87 -13.43 -7.82
N SER A 365 -15.95 -12.54 -8.22
CA SER A 365 -16.02 -11.79 -9.48
C SER A 365 -16.05 -12.70 -10.71
N PHE A 366 -15.25 -13.76 -10.73
CA PHE A 366 -15.21 -14.74 -11.82
C PHE A 366 -16.39 -15.71 -11.79
N ALA A 367 -16.96 -15.98 -10.61
CA ALA A 367 -18.03 -16.97 -10.45
C ALA A 367 -19.29 -16.62 -11.26
N ASN A 368 -19.52 -15.34 -11.55
CA ASN A 368 -20.66 -14.88 -12.33
C ASN A 368 -20.44 -14.92 -13.84
N MET A 369 -19.20 -15.09 -14.32
CA MET A 369 -18.88 -15.12 -15.74
C MET A 369 -19.51 -16.33 -16.43
N ARG A 370 -20.08 -16.09 -17.62
CA ARG A 370 -20.71 -17.14 -18.44
C ARG A 370 -19.72 -18.26 -18.78
N ALA A 371 -18.52 -17.91 -19.26
CA ALA A 371 -17.48 -18.89 -19.64
C ALA A 371 -17.11 -19.82 -18.47
N VAL A 372 -16.98 -19.28 -17.25
CA VAL A 372 -16.69 -20.07 -16.06
C VAL A 372 -17.85 -21.02 -15.72
N LYS A 373 -19.10 -20.54 -15.81
CA LYS A 373 -20.29 -21.37 -15.58
C LYS A 373 -20.43 -22.49 -16.59
N GLU A 374 -20.24 -22.19 -17.87
CA GLU A 374 -20.27 -23.18 -18.96
C GLU A 374 -19.18 -24.24 -18.74
N LYS A 375 -17.95 -23.82 -18.39
CA LYS A 375 -16.86 -24.75 -18.17
C LYS A 375 -17.05 -25.61 -16.93
N ARG A 376 -17.57 -25.03 -15.84
CA ARG A 376 -17.95 -25.80 -14.65
C ARG A 376 -18.99 -26.87 -15.00
N ALA A 377 -20.01 -26.52 -15.79
CA ALA A 377 -21.02 -27.47 -16.25
C ALA A 377 -20.41 -28.58 -17.12
N GLU A 378 -19.44 -28.27 -17.97
CA GLU A 378 -18.71 -29.26 -18.78
C GLU A 378 -17.91 -30.24 -17.90
N VAL A 379 -17.17 -29.73 -16.91
CA VAL A 379 -16.43 -30.57 -15.95
C VAL A 379 -17.38 -31.44 -15.13
N ASP A 380 -18.52 -30.91 -14.69
CA ASP A 380 -19.55 -31.69 -14.00
C ASP A 380 -20.18 -32.76 -14.91
N LYS A 381 -20.33 -32.49 -16.20
CA LYS A 381 -20.77 -33.48 -17.19
C LYS A 381 -19.74 -34.59 -17.36
N LEU A 382 -18.45 -34.27 -17.40
CA LEU A 382 -17.37 -35.27 -17.42
C LEU A 382 -17.41 -36.13 -16.15
N LYS A 383 -17.58 -35.51 -14.97
CA LYS A 383 -17.72 -36.21 -13.70
C LYS A 383 -18.86 -37.22 -13.70
N THR A 384 -20.07 -36.75 -14.02
CA THR A 384 -21.27 -37.61 -14.02
C THR A 384 -21.16 -38.74 -15.04
N THR A 385 -20.63 -38.46 -16.23
CA THR A 385 -20.40 -39.45 -17.29
C THR A 385 -19.39 -40.51 -16.84
N PHE A 386 -18.25 -40.09 -16.31
CA PHE A 386 -17.20 -41.00 -15.86
C PHE A 386 -17.67 -41.88 -14.69
N VAL A 387 -18.26 -41.27 -13.66
CA VAL A 387 -18.78 -42.00 -12.48
C VAL A 387 -19.78 -43.07 -12.91
N ARG A 388 -20.70 -42.74 -13.83
CA ARG A 388 -21.67 -43.70 -14.35
C ARG A 388 -20.97 -44.87 -15.05
N ARG A 389 -20.07 -44.58 -16.00
CA ARG A 389 -19.35 -45.59 -16.79
C ARG A 389 -18.50 -46.50 -15.92
N ALA A 390 -17.71 -45.92 -15.02
CA ALA A 390 -16.83 -46.66 -14.11
C ALA A 390 -17.65 -47.52 -13.12
N SER A 391 -18.76 -46.99 -12.60
CA SER A 391 -19.64 -47.76 -11.71
C SER A 391 -20.29 -48.92 -12.44
N GLU A 392 -20.74 -48.72 -13.67
CA GLU A 392 -21.32 -49.77 -14.51
C GLU A 392 -20.30 -50.86 -14.85
N PHE A 393 -19.10 -50.44 -15.28
CA PHE A 393 -17.98 -51.34 -15.52
C PHE A 393 -17.67 -52.19 -14.30
N LEU A 394 -17.48 -51.59 -13.12
CA LEU A 394 -17.13 -52.33 -11.90
C LEU A 394 -18.22 -53.31 -11.47
N ARG A 395 -19.51 -52.94 -11.59
CA ARG A 395 -20.62 -53.88 -11.31
C ARG A 395 -20.57 -55.10 -12.22
N ASN A 396 -20.40 -54.87 -13.53
CA ASN A 396 -20.37 -55.95 -14.52
C ASN A 396 -19.11 -56.80 -14.36
N TYR A 397 -17.97 -56.15 -14.12
CA TYR A 397 -16.69 -56.80 -13.91
C TYR A 397 -16.73 -57.76 -12.71
N PHE A 398 -17.19 -57.30 -11.54
CA PHE A 398 -17.28 -58.15 -10.36
C PHE A 398 -18.27 -59.31 -10.52
N SER A 399 -19.38 -59.12 -11.25
CA SER A 399 -20.30 -60.22 -11.56
C SER A 399 -19.61 -61.24 -12.47
N SER A 400 -19.04 -60.79 -13.59
CA SER A 400 -18.39 -61.67 -14.57
C SER A 400 -17.19 -62.44 -13.99
N LEU A 401 -16.41 -61.79 -13.12
CA LEU A 401 -15.28 -62.42 -12.43
C LEU A 401 -15.75 -63.56 -11.52
N VAL A 402 -16.82 -63.33 -10.75
CA VAL A 402 -17.41 -64.37 -9.91
C VAL A 402 -18.04 -65.47 -10.77
N ASP A 403 -18.76 -65.13 -11.83
CA ASP A 403 -19.39 -66.12 -12.72
C ASP A 403 -18.34 -67.01 -13.40
N PHE A 404 -17.22 -66.44 -13.83
CA PHE A 404 -16.06 -67.16 -14.33
C PHE A 404 -15.53 -68.16 -13.28
N MET A 405 -15.24 -67.69 -12.07
CA MET A 405 -14.79 -68.55 -10.96
C MET A 405 -15.81 -69.64 -10.61
N MET A 406 -17.11 -69.34 -10.70
CA MET A 406 -18.20 -70.29 -10.45
C MET A 406 -18.30 -71.39 -11.51
N SER A 407 -17.97 -71.06 -12.76
CA SER A 407 -18.02 -71.97 -13.90
C SER A 407 -16.83 -72.94 -13.93
N ASP A 408 -15.64 -72.46 -13.54
CA ASP A 408 -14.43 -73.27 -13.56
C ASP A 408 -14.41 -74.27 -12.41
N LYS A 409 -14.38 -75.56 -12.77
CA LYS A 409 -14.35 -76.68 -11.82
C LYS A 409 -13.02 -76.76 -11.05
N SER A 410 -11.96 -76.09 -11.52
CA SER A 410 -10.64 -76.06 -10.89
C SER A 410 -10.62 -75.32 -9.55
N TYR A 411 -11.56 -74.38 -9.34
CA TYR A 411 -11.69 -73.59 -8.11
C TYR A 411 -12.43 -74.32 -6.98
N PHE A 412 -13.06 -75.46 -7.28
CA PHE A 412 -13.84 -76.22 -6.30
C PHE A 412 -13.26 -77.60 -6.04
N SER A 413 -13.46 -78.11 -4.83
CA SER A 413 -13.15 -79.50 -4.49
C SER A 413 -13.93 -80.46 -5.40
N GLN A 414 -13.23 -81.46 -5.95
CA GLN A 414 -13.81 -82.52 -6.77
C GLN A 414 -13.97 -83.79 -5.91
N ARG A 415 -14.77 -84.77 -6.36
CA ARG A 415 -14.99 -86.01 -5.59
C ARG A 415 -13.63 -86.64 -5.25
N GLY A 416 -13.37 -86.83 -3.96
CA GLY A 416 -12.12 -87.42 -3.44
C GLY A 416 -10.94 -86.45 -3.25
N GLN A 417 -11.02 -85.18 -3.66
CA GLN A 417 -9.94 -84.20 -3.48
C GLN A 417 -10.44 -82.90 -2.86
N LEU A 418 -10.08 -82.69 -1.59
CA LEU A 418 -10.32 -81.44 -0.87
C LEU A 418 -9.27 -80.40 -1.29
N LYS A 419 -9.72 -79.36 -2.00
CA LYS A 419 -8.88 -78.21 -2.37
C LYS A 419 -9.29 -77.00 -1.53
N ARG A 420 -8.30 -76.34 -0.93
CA ARG A 420 -8.50 -75.06 -0.24
C ARG A 420 -8.95 -74.01 -1.27
N PRO A 421 -10.05 -73.27 -1.04
CA PRO A 421 -10.40 -72.14 -1.90
C PRO A 421 -9.24 -71.14 -1.93
N ASP A 422 -8.75 -70.83 -3.12
CA ASP A 422 -7.78 -69.76 -3.33
C ASP A 422 -8.43 -68.64 -4.14
N HIS A 423 -8.24 -67.43 -3.64
CA HIS A 423 -8.79 -66.19 -4.21
C HIS A 423 -7.66 -65.22 -4.58
N ALA A 424 -6.45 -65.71 -4.85
CA ALA A 424 -5.30 -64.87 -5.19
C ALA A 424 -5.61 -63.95 -6.39
N ASP A 425 -6.17 -64.50 -7.46
CA ASP A 425 -6.54 -63.75 -8.65
C ASP A 425 -7.62 -62.71 -8.35
N LEU A 426 -8.67 -63.08 -7.62
CA LEU A 426 -9.72 -62.15 -7.20
C LEU A 426 -9.14 -60.98 -6.38
N ARG A 427 -8.25 -61.28 -5.42
CA ARG A 427 -7.57 -60.25 -4.62
C ARG A 427 -6.69 -59.35 -5.49
N TYR A 428 -5.94 -59.92 -6.42
CA TYR A 428 -5.11 -59.16 -7.35
C TYR A 428 -5.96 -58.22 -8.22
N LYS A 429 -7.02 -58.73 -8.84
CA LYS A 429 -7.94 -57.92 -9.65
C LYS A 429 -8.62 -56.82 -8.83
N CYS A 430 -9.16 -57.14 -7.64
CA CYS A 430 -9.73 -56.12 -6.74
C CYS A 430 -8.71 -55.04 -6.38
N ARG A 431 -7.43 -55.39 -6.16
CA ARG A 431 -6.36 -54.44 -5.86
C ARG A 431 -6.08 -53.49 -7.03
N THR A 432 -6.11 -53.99 -8.27
CA THR A 432 -5.91 -53.16 -9.47
C THR A 432 -6.93 -52.03 -9.57
N TYR A 433 -8.18 -52.30 -9.20
CA TYR A 433 -9.27 -51.32 -9.27
C TYR A 433 -9.52 -50.54 -7.96
N ALA A 434 -8.75 -50.82 -6.89
CA ALA A 434 -8.96 -50.20 -5.58
C ALA A 434 -8.80 -48.67 -5.61
N ARG A 435 -7.80 -48.16 -6.35
CA ARG A 435 -7.60 -46.70 -6.50
C ARG A 435 -8.78 -46.05 -7.24
N LEU A 436 -9.34 -46.71 -8.25
CA LEU A 436 -10.49 -46.20 -8.98
C LEU A 436 -11.71 -46.04 -8.04
N LEU A 437 -11.94 -47.02 -7.17
CA LEU A 437 -13.00 -46.95 -6.14
C LEU A 437 -12.79 -45.79 -5.15
N GLN A 438 -11.53 -45.50 -4.77
CA GLN A 438 -11.21 -44.34 -3.93
C GLN A 438 -11.54 -43.02 -4.63
N HIS A 439 -11.22 -42.87 -5.91
CA HIS A 439 -11.60 -41.68 -6.67
C HIS A 439 -13.12 -41.57 -6.84
N LEU A 440 -13.81 -42.67 -7.14
CA LEU A 440 -15.28 -42.66 -7.22
C LEU A 440 -15.94 -42.20 -5.92
N LYS A 441 -15.41 -42.62 -4.76
CA LYS A 441 -15.86 -42.13 -3.44
C LYS A 441 -15.77 -40.61 -3.31
N SER A 442 -14.70 -40.03 -3.83
CA SER A 442 -14.46 -38.58 -3.76
C SER A 442 -15.34 -37.80 -4.74
N LEU A 443 -15.56 -38.34 -5.95
CA LEU A 443 -16.32 -37.70 -7.02
C LEU A 443 -17.84 -37.78 -6.80
N ASP A 444 -18.32 -38.92 -6.31
CA ASP A 444 -19.72 -39.15 -5.95
C ASP A 444 -19.88 -40.19 -4.83
N LYS A 445 -20.23 -39.72 -3.64
CA LYS A 445 -20.46 -40.57 -2.46
C LYS A 445 -21.61 -41.57 -2.66
N ASN A 446 -22.59 -41.25 -3.51
CA ASN A 446 -23.78 -42.07 -3.71
C ASN A 446 -23.48 -43.31 -4.59
N SER A 447 -22.43 -43.26 -5.41
CA SER A 447 -22.03 -44.36 -6.30
C SER A 447 -21.60 -45.63 -5.56
N LEU A 448 -21.07 -45.50 -4.34
CA LEU A 448 -20.51 -46.62 -3.58
C LEU A 448 -21.55 -47.60 -3.05
N GLY A 449 -22.74 -47.13 -2.66
CA GLY A 449 -23.79 -47.98 -2.10
C GLY A 449 -24.19 -49.13 -3.05
N PRO A 450 -24.59 -48.81 -4.30
CA PRO A 450 -24.88 -49.80 -5.33
C PRO A 450 -23.69 -50.71 -5.66
N LEU A 451 -22.47 -50.15 -5.74
CA LEU A 451 -21.25 -50.93 -6.03
C LEU A 451 -20.96 -51.96 -4.94
N ARG A 452 -21.01 -51.56 -3.67
CA ARG A 452 -20.84 -52.45 -2.52
C ARG A 452 -21.91 -53.55 -2.53
N LYS A 453 -23.17 -53.20 -2.81
CA LYS A 453 -24.25 -54.19 -2.90
C LYS A 453 -24.00 -55.20 -4.01
N ALA A 454 -23.60 -54.77 -5.20
CA ALA A 454 -23.30 -55.64 -6.32
C ALA A 454 -22.14 -56.60 -6.01
N TYR A 455 -21.03 -56.07 -5.49
CA TYR A 455 -19.87 -56.87 -5.07
C TYR A 455 -20.21 -57.89 -3.98
N CYS A 456 -20.88 -57.47 -2.90
CA CYS A 456 -21.26 -58.38 -1.83
C CYS A 456 -22.25 -59.44 -2.32
N THR A 457 -23.17 -59.09 -3.22
CA THR A 457 -24.15 -60.05 -3.76
C THR A 457 -23.46 -61.12 -4.59
N SER A 458 -22.56 -60.74 -5.50
CA SER A 458 -21.81 -61.71 -6.31
C SER A 458 -20.89 -62.57 -5.43
N LEU A 459 -20.11 -61.96 -4.54
CA LEU A 459 -19.20 -62.71 -3.66
C LEU A 459 -19.94 -63.69 -2.73
N ASN A 460 -21.10 -63.30 -2.20
CA ASN A 460 -21.92 -64.20 -1.38
C ASN A 460 -22.41 -65.43 -2.16
N LEU A 461 -22.67 -65.29 -3.47
CA LEU A 461 -23.03 -66.45 -4.31
C LEU A 461 -21.86 -67.42 -4.46
N LEU A 462 -20.63 -66.90 -4.65
CA LEU A 462 -19.41 -67.69 -4.68
C LEU A 462 -19.21 -68.47 -3.38
N LEU A 463 -19.20 -67.75 -2.25
CA LEU A 463 -18.98 -68.32 -0.92
C LEU A 463 -20.05 -69.38 -0.57
N ARG A 464 -21.33 -69.12 -0.88
CA ARG A 464 -22.41 -70.11 -0.64
C ARG A 464 -22.23 -71.39 -1.45
N ARG A 465 -21.65 -71.33 -2.65
CA ARG A 465 -21.39 -72.54 -3.47
C ARG A 465 -20.18 -73.29 -2.96
N GLU A 466 -19.13 -72.59 -2.54
CA GLU A 466 -17.95 -73.19 -1.91
C GLU A 466 -18.32 -73.94 -0.64
N VAL A 467 -19.05 -73.27 0.27
CA VAL A 467 -19.55 -73.89 1.51
C VAL A 467 -20.44 -75.09 1.20
N ARG A 468 -21.37 -74.99 0.24
CA ARG A 468 -22.21 -76.13 -0.15
C ARG A 468 -21.39 -77.33 -0.65
N LYS A 469 -20.37 -77.10 -1.49
CA LYS A 469 -19.52 -78.19 -2.00
C LYS A 469 -18.64 -78.79 -0.90
N LEU A 470 -18.11 -77.97 0.01
CA LEU A 470 -17.36 -78.44 1.19
C LEU A 470 -18.24 -79.25 2.14
N CYS A 471 -19.46 -78.79 2.43
CA CYS A 471 -20.42 -79.52 3.25
C CYS A 471 -20.88 -80.82 2.60
N LEU A 472 -21.15 -80.83 1.29
CA LEU A 472 -21.47 -82.06 0.55
C LEU A 472 -20.30 -83.04 0.55
N PHE A 473 -19.06 -82.57 0.39
CA PHE A 473 -17.88 -83.41 0.50
C PHE A 473 -17.75 -84.02 1.90
N SER A 474 -17.92 -83.22 2.96
CA SER A 474 -17.91 -83.69 4.35
C SER A 474 -19.03 -84.69 4.61
N PHE A 475 -20.25 -84.44 4.13
CA PHE A 475 -21.39 -85.35 4.28
C PHE A 475 -21.18 -86.67 3.53
N PHE A 476 -20.69 -86.64 2.28
CA PHE A 476 -20.33 -87.86 1.54
C PHE A 476 -19.20 -88.63 2.22
N PHE A 477 -18.19 -87.93 2.75
CA PHE A 477 -17.09 -88.56 3.49
C PHE A 477 -17.61 -89.23 4.77
N PHE A 478 -18.46 -88.55 5.54
CA PHE A 478 -19.10 -89.11 6.74
C PHE A 478 -20.01 -90.28 6.41
N PHE A 479 -20.84 -90.18 5.37
CA PHE A 479 -21.75 -91.24 4.95
C PHE A 479 -20.99 -92.46 4.39
N PHE A 480 -19.94 -92.23 3.61
CA PHE A 480 -19.07 -93.30 3.12
C PHE A 480 -18.36 -93.99 4.28
N PHE A 481 -17.77 -93.23 5.23
CA PHE A 481 -17.16 -93.82 6.43
C PHE A 481 -18.17 -94.58 7.30
N PHE A 482 -19.38 -94.03 7.48
CA PHE A 482 -20.43 -94.68 8.26
C PHE A 482 -20.93 -95.97 7.58
N SER A 483 -21.09 -95.95 6.25
CA SER A 483 -21.45 -97.13 5.45
C SER A 483 -20.33 -98.18 5.44
N LEU A 484 -19.07 -97.77 5.29
CA LEU A 484 -17.91 -98.67 5.40
C LEU A 484 -17.84 -99.30 6.80
N CYS A 485 -18.03 -98.50 7.85
CA CYS A 485 -17.98 -98.97 9.22
C CYS A 485 -19.09 -99.97 9.51
N SER A 486 -20.32 -99.70 9.06
CA SER A 486 -21.44 -100.66 9.11
C SER A 486 -21.17 -101.93 8.32
N PHE A 487 -20.54 -101.85 7.14
CA PHE A 487 -20.16 -103.02 6.33
C PHE A 487 -19.12 -103.91 7.02
N PHE A 488 -18.11 -103.31 7.65
CA PHE A 488 -17.09 -104.05 8.42
C PHE A 488 -17.63 -104.59 9.76
N LEU A 489 -18.60 -103.92 10.39
CA LEU A 489 -19.34 -104.44 11.56
C LEU A 489 -20.19 -105.65 11.20
N LEU A 490 -20.93 -105.62 10.08
CA LEU A 490 -21.75 -106.76 9.61
C LEU A 490 -20.90 -107.99 9.24
N ARG A 491 -19.65 -107.81 8.81
CA ARG A 491 -18.70 -108.89 8.50
C ARG A 491 -17.87 -109.37 9.70
N GLY A 492 -18.13 -108.87 10.91
CA GLY A 492 -17.47 -109.33 12.14
C GLY A 492 -15.99 -108.92 12.28
N LEU A 493 -15.52 -107.94 11.50
CA LEU A 493 -14.12 -107.51 11.48
C LEU A 493 -13.82 -106.30 12.40
N LEU A 494 -14.84 -105.72 13.04
CA LEU A 494 -14.71 -104.63 14.03
C LEU A 494 -15.26 -105.06 15.39
N LYS A 495 -14.46 -104.94 16.45
CA LYS A 495 -14.79 -105.41 17.82
C LYS A 495 -15.74 -104.48 18.61
N SER A 496 -15.98 -103.24 18.22
CA SER A 496 -17.02 -102.38 18.83
C SER A 496 -17.36 -101.13 18.00
N PRO A 497 -18.60 -100.59 18.08
CA PRO A 497 -19.04 -99.41 17.35
C PRO A 497 -18.56 -98.05 17.94
N LEU A 498 -18.05 -98.03 19.19
CA LEU A 498 -17.63 -96.79 19.86
C LEU A 498 -16.31 -96.22 19.31
N SER A 499 -15.34 -97.07 18.93
CA SER A 499 -14.02 -96.61 18.49
C SER A 499 -14.07 -95.90 17.11
N SER A 500 -15.01 -96.27 16.25
CA SER A 500 -15.19 -95.61 14.94
C SER A 500 -15.87 -94.25 15.04
N LEU A 501 -16.81 -94.08 15.99
CA LEU A 501 -17.48 -92.81 16.24
C LEU A 501 -16.52 -91.77 16.85
N GLN A 502 -15.61 -92.19 17.74
CA GLN A 502 -14.54 -91.33 18.27
C GLN A 502 -13.54 -90.88 17.21
N LEU A 503 -13.16 -91.77 16.26
CA LEU A 503 -12.25 -91.42 15.17
C LEU A 503 -12.90 -90.42 14.18
N CYS A 504 -14.17 -90.62 13.85
CA CYS A 504 -14.95 -89.70 13.01
C CYS A 504 -15.15 -88.34 13.69
N ALA A 505 -15.35 -88.29 15.02
CA ALA A 505 -15.49 -87.05 15.79
C ALA A 505 -14.18 -86.23 15.81
N LEU A 506 -13.03 -86.89 15.96
CA LEU A 506 -11.69 -86.26 15.92
C LEU A 506 -11.35 -85.68 14.54
N LEU A 507 -11.67 -86.39 13.45
CA LEU A 507 -11.45 -85.92 12.07
C LEU A 507 -12.43 -84.81 11.66
N SER A 508 -13.64 -84.80 12.24
CA SER A 508 -14.63 -83.73 12.03
C SER A 508 -14.22 -82.43 12.71
N GLN A 509 -13.74 -82.49 13.95
CA GLN A 509 -13.33 -81.31 14.71
C GLN A 509 -12.13 -80.58 14.10
N GLN A 510 -11.16 -81.30 13.52
CA GLN A 510 -10.02 -80.66 12.84
C GLN A 510 -10.39 -79.94 11.54
N ASN A 511 -11.38 -80.43 10.78
CA ASN A 511 -11.78 -79.82 9.50
C ASN A 511 -12.77 -78.64 9.66
N LEU A 512 -13.58 -78.62 10.71
CA LEU A 512 -14.54 -77.54 10.99
C LEU A 512 -13.88 -76.30 11.64
N PHE A 513 -12.85 -76.50 12.49
CA PHE A 513 -12.16 -75.40 13.17
C PHE A 513 -11.33 -74.51 12.22
N SER A 514 -10.78 -75.07 11.14
CA SER A 514 -10.04 -74.29 10.11
C SER A 514 -10.95 -73.48 9.18
N SER A 515 -12.22 -73.86 9.06
CA SER A 515 -13.23 -73.18 8.23
C SER A 515 -13.84 -71.96 8.92
N SER A 516 -14.11 -72.06 10.23
CA SER A 516 -14.77 -71.01 11.02
C SER A 516 -13.90 -69.74 11.17
N GLN A 517 -12.58 -69.88 11.41
CA GLN A 517 -11.69 -68.73 11.57
C GLN A 517 -11.48 -67.89 10.29
N ASN A 518 -11.70 -68.47 9.10
CA ASN A 518 -11.50 -67.77 7.83
C ASN A 518 -12.71 -66.94 7.39
N SER A 519 -13.93 -67.32 7.81
CA SER A 519 -15.14 -66.54 7.49
C SER A 519 -15.16 -65.19 8.23
N GLN A 520 -14.58 -65.11 9.44
CA GLN A 520 -14.46 -63.84 10.18
C GLN A 520 -13.36 -62.92 9.61
N ARG A 521 -12.23 -63.48 9.13
CA ARG A 521 -11.14 -62.66 8.56
C ARG A 521 -11.49 -62.03 7.20
N HIS A 522 -12.34 -62.67 6.40
CA HIS A 522 -12.77 -62.12 5.11
C HIS A 522 -13.75 -60.95 5.23
N VAL A 523 -14.57 -60.90 6.29
CA VAL A 523 -15.47 -59.76 6.56
C VAL A 523 -14.69 -58.53 7.04
N SER A 524 -13.59 -58.73 7.77
CA SER A 524 -12.75 -57.63 8.26
C SER A 524 -11.90 -56.95 7.18
N LEU A 525 -11.52 -57.65 6.10
CA LEU A 525 -10.71 -57.04 5.02
C LEU A 525 -11.52 -56.26 3.97
N VAL A 526 -12.84 -56.44 3.92
CA VAL A 526 -13.75 -55.74 2.99
C VAL A 526 -14.42 -54.51 3.65
N CYS A 527 -14.24 -54.33 4.96
CA CYS A 527 -14.76 -53.19 5.72
C CYS A 527 -13.72 -52.09 6.02
N LEU A 528 -12.50 -52.20 5.49
CA LEU A 528 -11.54 -51.10 5.33
C LEU A 528 -11.54 -50.60 3.87
#